data_AF-A0A6J8EQV2-F1
#
_entry.id   AF-A0A6J8EQV2-F1
#
_cell.length_a   1.000
_cell.length_b   1.000
_cell.length_c   1.000
_cell.angle_alpha   90.00
_cell.angle_beta   90.00
_cell.angle_gamma   90.00
#
_symmetry.space_group_name_H-M   'P 1'
#
loop_
_entity.id
_entity.type
_entity.pdbx_description
1 polymer ?
#
loop_
_entity_poly.entity_id
_entity_poly.type
_entity_poly.pdbx_seq_one_letter_code
_entity_poly.pdbx_strand_id
1 'polypeptide(L)'
;MSEKQFKDYFNYIDKDRVHVYHNNHYVICDKKGGTCTLPSYMTGSWYDNKFIEVEFNSGTVMFMNQYSITRSGSTTNLTCHIRSGNKYVMRTSDTIFATISGLAGNYYYFLCMEVTKITDYSFYHYMQSDEDTNGERTSAMIDSDDVISISDICTTTTAAELFQIMVRAGFENDALQLCSEPFLGNFSFILYDTLNTESTGNLNSCSGSKTTINMTYSTGVSNTLKVGFSDGGYIGCMANIKSGSQYYTSWYNFDSSTTLTVNPRFTCLIVKHDGTGVSASQRVRMCHEGQESTSKPSDTTSLYPSSLLTSGGLLTLTPYGNMIKNKRIE
;
A
#
# COMPACT_ATOMS: atom_id res chain seq x y z
N MET A 1 -48.77 -1.69 -25.73
CA MET A 1 -48.67 -0.71 -24.62
C MET A 1 -48.36 0.65 -25.23
N SER A 2 -49.08 1.72 -24.87
CA SER A 2 -48.83 3.06 -25.43
C SER A 2 -47.57 3.69 -24.82
N GLU A 3 -46.95 4.66 -25.48
CA GLU A 3 -45.76 5.37 -24.97
C GLU A 3 -46.02 6.04 -23.61
N LYS A 4 -47.26 6.50 -23.39
CA LYS A 4 -47.71 7.04 -22.10
C LYS A 4 -47.78 5.95 -21.02
N GLN A 5 -48.33 4.79 -21.35
CA GLN A 5 -48.33 3.63 -20.43
C GLN A 5 -46.91 3.11 -20.16
N PHE A 6 -45.99 3.23 -21.12
CA PHE A 6 -44.58 2.86 -20.96
C PHE A 6 -43.85 3.82 -20.00
N LYS A 7 -44.07 5.14 -20.13
CA LYS A 7 -43.51 6.15 -19.23
C LYS A 7 -44.10 6.10 -17.82
N ASP A 8 -45.41 5.86 -17.71
CA ASP A 8 -46.09 5.72 -16.41
C ASP A 8 -45.67 4.42 -15.69
N TYR A 9 -45.37 3.34 -16.41
CA TYR A 9 -44.83 2.11 -15.86
C TYR A 9 -43.38 2.27 -15.35
N PHE A 10 -42.52 2.99 -16.08
CA PHE A 10 -41.14 3.28 -15.63
C PHE A 10 -41.07 4.20 -14.41
N ASN A 11 -42.00 5.15 -14.27
CA ASN A 11 -42.04 6.04 -13.11
C ASN A 11 -42.62 5.36 -11.85
N TYR A 12 -43.28 4.21 -11.98
CA TYR A 12 -43.89 3.47 -10.87
C TYR A 12 -43.01 2.32 -10.34
N ILE A 13 -41.95 1.94 -11.07
CA ILE A 13 -41.07 0.85 -10.62
C ILE A 13 -39.94 1.39 -9.73
N ASP A 14 -40.06 0.99 -8.46
CA ASP A 14 -39.01 0.79 -7.46
C ASP A 14 -37.58 1.06 -7.98
N LYS A 15 -36.96 2.18 -7.56
CA LYS A 15 -35.60 2.60 -7.97
C LYS A 15 -34.50 1.59 -7.61
N ASP A 16 -34.88 0.55 -6.87
CA ASP A 16 -34.03 -0.49 -6.28
C ASP A 16 -34.00 -1.78 -7.13
N ARG A 17 -34.38 -1.75 -8.42
CA ARG A 17 -34.28 -2.93 -9.31
C ARG A 17 -33.80 -2.57 -10.72
N VAL A 18 -32.88 -3.39 -11.24
CA VAL A 18 -32.44 -3.31 -12.65
C VAL A 18 -33.21 -4.34 -13.46
N HIS A 19 -33.77 -3.89 -14.58
CA HIS A 19 -34.50 -4.74 -15.52
C HIS A 19 -33.61 -5.10 -16.70
N VAL A 20 -33.16 -6.35 -16.76
CA VAL A 20 -32.38 -6.87 -17.89
C VAL A 20 -33.30 -7.74 -18.77
N TYR A 21 -33.32 -7.45 -20.07
CA TYR A 21 -34.09 -8.20 -21.05
C TYR A 21 -33.19 -9.23 -21.73
N HIS A 22 -33.42 -10.52 -21.50
CA HIS A 22 -32.67 -11.60 -22.15
C HIS A 22 -33.60 -12.74 -22.55
N ASN A 23 -33.51 -13.22 -23.79
CA ASN A 23 -34.30 -14.34 -24.34
C ASN A 23 -35.82 -14.29 -24.02
N ASN A 24 -36.47 -13.14 -24.23
CA ASN A 24 -37.92 -12.95 -23.99
C ASN A 24 -38.41 -13.19 -22.55
N HIS A 25 -37.52 -13.25 -21.56
CA HIS A 25 -37.88 -13.36 -20.15
C HIS A 25 -37.43 -12.10 -19.39
N TYR A 26 -38.30 -11.60 -18.51
CA TYR A 26 -38.01 -10.47 -17.63
C TYR A 26 -37.32 -11.01 -16.38
N VAL A 27 -36.05 -10.64 -16.16
CA VAL A 27 -35.34 -10.97 -14.93
C VAL A 27 -35.29 -9.69 -14.08
N ILE A 28 -35.87 -9.77 -12.87
CA ILE A 28 -35.84 -8.70 -11.88
C ILE A 28 -34.68 -9.03 -10.93
N CYS A 29 -33.61 -8.26 -10.99
CA CYS A 29 -32.52 -8.36 -10.03
C CYS A 29 -32.70 -7.29 -8.95
N ASP A 30 -32.70 -7.70 -7.68
CA ASP A 30 -32.67 -6.76 -6.55
C ASP A 30 -31.32 -6.01 -6.54
N LYS A 31 -31.38 -4.67 -6.52
CA LYS A 31 -30.25 -3.75 -6.65
C LYS A 31 -29.50 -3.54 -5.33
N LYS A 32 -29.27 -4.60 -4.56
CA LYS A 32 -28.58 -4.49 -3.26
C LYS A 32 -27.09 -4.77 -3.40
N GLY A 33 -26.29 -3.70 -3.49
CA GLY A 33 -24.90 -3.75 -3.05
C GLY A 33 -24.86 -4.25 -1.60
N GLY A 34 -24.19 -5.38 -1.38
CA GLY A 34 -24.30 -6.11 -0.12
C GLY A 34 -23.38 -5.54 0.95
N THR A 35 -23.93 -4.92 2.00
CA THR A 35 -23.16 -4.47 3.18
C THR A 35 -22.16 -5.54 3.63
N CYS A 36 -20.86 -5.28 3.48
CA CYS A 36 -19.83 -6.23 3.88
C CYS A 36 -19.25 -5.91 5.25
N THR A 37 -18.67 -6.93 5.88
CA THR A 37 -17.93 -6.79 7.12
C THR A 37 -16.46 -7.13 6.89
N LEU A 38 -15.61 -6.24 7.37
CA LEU A 38 -14.19 -6.45 7.54
C LEU A 38 -13.98 -7.50 8.66
N PRO A 39 -12.95 -8.35 8.53
CA PRO A 39 -12.62 -9.31 9.56
C PRO A 39 -12.35 -8.62 10.91
N SER A 40 -12.82 -9.24 11.99
CA SER A 40 -12.68 -8.69 13.35
C SER A 40 -11.21 -8.41 13.73
N TYR A 41 -10.27 -9.23 13.25
CA TYR A 41 -8.85 -9.03 13.49
C TYR A 41 -8.27 -7.76 12.87
N MET A 42 -8.95 -7.14 11.90
CA MET A 42 -8.54 -5.85 11.32
C MET A 42 -8.99 -4.66 12.19
N THR A 43 -9.84 -4.88 13.20
CA THR A 43 -10.37 -3.80 14.03
C THR A 43 -9.27 -3.15 14.88
N GLY A 44 -9.27 -1.82 14.94
CA GLY A 44 -8.31 -1.01 15.69
C GLY A 44 -7.48 -0.08 14.81
N SER A 45 -6.43 0.48 15.39
CA SER A 45 -5.54 1.45 14.74
C SER A 45 -4.34 0.76 14.07
N TRP A 46 -3.98 1.24 12.88
CA TRP A 46 -2.95 0.69 12.01
C TRP A 46 -2.09 1.80 11.42
N TYR A 47 -0.80 1.52 11.30
CA TYR A 47 0.11 2.30 10.47
C TYR A 47 0.16 1.71 9.07
N ASP A 48 -0.05 2.55 8.08
CA ASP A 48 -0.09 2.15 6.68
C ASP A 48 0.96 2.91 5.87
N ASN A 49 1.68 2.22 4.97
CA ASN A 49 2.71 2.89 4.19
C ASN A 49 2.15 3.85 3.10
N LYS A 50 0.89 3.73 2.67
CA LYS A 50 0.19 4.66 1.75
C LYS A 50 -0.77 5.63 2.43
N PHE A 51 -1.52 5.20 3.43
CA PHE A 51 -2.55 6.01 4.10
C PHE A 51 -2.07 6.61 5.44
N ILE A 52 -0.85 6.29 5.86
CA ILE A 52 -0.17 6.77 7.08
C ILE A 52 -0.78 6.17 8.34
N GLU A 53 -2.01 6.54 8.64
CA GLU A 53 -2.78 6.08 9.80
C GLU A 53 -4.19 5.73 9.38
N VAL A 54 -4.57 4.50 9.68
CA VAL A 54 -5.88 3.93 9.38
C VAL A 54 -6.49 3.39 10.65
N GLU A 55 -7.77 3.65 10.86
CA GLU A 55 -8.53 3.04 11.95
C GLU A 55 -9.73 2.27 11.39
N PHE A 56 -9.88 1.01 11.77
CA PHE A 56 -11.05 0.22 11.42
C PHE A 56 -11.98 0.13 12.63
N ASN A 57 -13.19 0.68 12.50
CA ASN A 57 -14.23 0.62 13.53
C ASN A 57 -15.24 -0.49 13.22
N SER A 58 -15.56 -1.27 14.25
CA SER A 58 -16.65 -2.25 14.34
C SER A 58 -16.90 -3.09 13.07
N GLY A 59 -15.85 -3.39 12.32
CA GLY A 59 -15.90 -4.23 11.12
C GLY A 59 -16.57 -3.62 9.88
N THR A 60 -16.88 -2.32 9.82
CA THR A 60 -17.60 -1.75 8.65
C THR A 60 -17.00 -0.47 8.12
N VAL A 61 -16.30 0.31 8.96
CA VAL A 61 -15.76 1.61 8.58
C VAL A 61 -14.24 1.61 8.70
N MET A 62 -13.58 2.16 7.69
CA MET A 62 -12.16 2.49 7.66
C MET A 62 -12.03 4.01 7.65
N PHE A 63 -11.39 4.56 8.67
CA PHE A 63 -11.08 5.97 8.81
C PHE A 63 -9.65 6.22 8.33
N MET A 64 -9.48 7.17 7.42
CA MET A 64 -8.16 7.62 6.96
C MET A 64 -7.89 9.03 7.47
N ASN A 65 -7.23 9.12 8.64
CA ASN A 65 -7.08 10.37 9.39
C ASN A 65 -6.11 11.37 8.76
N GLN A 66 -5.31 10.93 7.78
CA GLN A 66 -4.26 11.75 7.16
C GLN A 66 -4.23 11.63 5.63
N TYR A 67 -5.29 11.05 5.04
CA TYR A 67 -5.39 10.85 3.61
C TYR A 67 -6.76 11.29 3.10
N SER A 68 -6.75 12.01 1.98
CA SER A 68 -7.94 12.38 1.23
C SER A 68 -7.86 11.82 -0.18
N ILE A 69 -8.97 11.28 -0.65
CA ILE A 69 -9.10 10.79 -2.03
C ILE A 69 -9.08 11.95 -3.03
N THR A 70 -9.48 13.16 -2.61
CA THR A 70 -9.42 14.35 -3.46
C THR A 70 -8.39 15.37 -2.95
N ARG A 71 -7.76 16.11 -3.88
CA ARG A 71 -6.75 17.14 -3.57
C ARG A 71 -7.26 18.30 -2.68
N SER A 72 -8.57 18.43 -2.47
CA SER A 72 -9.21 19.62 -1.88
C SER A 72 -9.97 19.39 -0.57
N GLY A 73 -9.83 18.23 0.09
CA GLY A 73 -10.74 17.88 1.20
C GLY A 73 -10.14 17.07 2.35
N SER A 74 -10.89 17.05 3.46
CA SER A 74 -10.62 16.44 4.77
C SER A 74 -10.51 14.91 4.74
N THR A 75 -10.11 14.34 5.88
CA THR A 75 -10.09 12.89 6.18
C THR A 75 -11.30 12.16 5.59
N THR A 76 -11.06 11.10 4.83
CA THR A 76 -12.12 10.36 4.14
C THR A 76 -12.50 9.09 4.90
N ASN A 77 -13.78 8.97 5.25
CA ASN A 77 -14.35 7.77 5.86
C ASN A 77 -14.84 6.82 4.78
N LEU A 78 -14.38 5.59 4.84
CA LEU A 78 -14.72 4.53 3.90
C LEU A 78 -15.55 3.46 4.59
N THR A 79 -16.54 2.93 3.88
CA THR A 79 -17.45 1.88 4.31
C THR A 79 -17.25 0.65 3.44
N CYS A 80 -17.25 -0.54 4.06
CA CYS A 80 -17.18 -1.80 3.33
C CYS A 80 -18.45 -1.97 2.49
N HIS A 81 -18.31 -1.92 1.16
CA HIS A 81 -19.43 -2.00 0.21
C HIS A 81 -19.64 -3.40 -0.33
N ILE A 82 -18.58 -4.09 -0.79
CA ILE A 82 -18.67 -5.48 -1.29
C ILE A 82 -17.41 -6.24 -0.86
N ARG A 83 -17.58 -7.54 -0.58
CA ARG A 83 -16.47 -8.46 -0.33
C ARG A 83 -16.59 -9.72 -1.19
N SER A 84 -15.47 -10.17 -1.73
CA SER A 84 -15.35 -11.49 -2.35
C SER A 84 -13.99 -12.09 -2.00
N GLY A 85 -13.97 -13.16 -1.21
CA GLY A 85 -12.74 -13.77 -0.71
C GLY A 85 -11.90 -12.79 0.12
N ASN A 86 -10.70 -12.48 -0.39
CA ASN A 86 -9.73 -11.54 0.17
C ASN A 86 -9.82 -10.12 -0.43
N LYS A 87 -10.76 -9.88 -1.35
CA LYS A 87 -11.00 -8.57 -1.97
C LYS A 87 -12.12 -7.83 -1.26
N TYR A 88 -11.88 -6.55 -1.00
CA TYR A 88 -12.79 -5.63 -0.31
C TYR A 88 -12.92 -4.37 -1.15
N VAL A 89 -14.15 -4.07 -1.57
CA VAL A 89 -14.49 -2.78 -2.16
C VAL A 89 -14.95 -1.87 -1.05
N MET A 90 -14.19 -0.80 -0.82
CA MET A 90 -14.52 0.24 0.13
C MET A 90 -15.08 1.44 -0.61
N ARG A 91 -16.13 2.07 -0.08
CA ARG A 91 -16.82 3.22 -0.66
C ARG A 91 -16.78 4.39 0.32
N THR A 92 -16.64 5.61 -0.16
CA THR A 92 -16.84 6.80 0.69
C THR A 92 -18.21 6.78 1.36
N SER A 93 -18.24 7.20 2.63
CA SER A 93 -19.50 7.24 3.41
C SER A 93 -20.48 8.26 2.81
N ASP A 94 -19.93 9.37 2.32
CA ASP A 94 -20.64 10.44 1.64
C ASP A 94 -20.09 10.63 0.23
N THR A 95 -20.84 11.34 -0.60
CA THR A 95 -20.36 11.79 -1.90
C THR A 95 -19.36 12.93 -1.73
N ILE A 96 -18.35 12.97 -2.60
CA ILE A 96 -17.33 14.02 -2.65
C ILE A 96 -17.51 14.79 -3.95
N PHE A 97 -17.51 16.12 -3.85
CA PHE A 97 -17.59 16.99 -5.02
C PHE A 97 -16.27 16.95 -5.80
N ALA A 98 -16.33 16.64 -7.09
CA ALA A 98 -15.19 16.59 -7.98
C ALA A 98 -15.59 16.92 -9.42
N THR A 99 -14.58 17.23 -10.24
CA THR A 99 -14.73 17.38 -11.69
C THR A 99 -14.02 16.23 -12.38
N ILE A 100 -14.79 15.33 -13.01
CA ILE A 100 -14.26 14.13 -13.69
C ILE A 100 -14.62 14.23 -15.16
N SER A 101 -13.61 14.18 -16.04
CA SER A 101 -13.80 14.30 -17.49
C SER A 101 -14.59 15.56 -17.91
N GLY A 102 -14.41 16.67 -17.19
CA GLY A 102 -15.10 17.94 -17.45
C GLY A 102 -16.51 18.05 -16.86
N LEU A 103 -17.01 17.01 -16.17
CA LEU A 103 -18.30 17.02 -15.49
C LEU A 103 -18.10 17.24 -13.99
N ALA A 104 -18.62 18.35 -13.48
CA ALA A 104 -18.61 18.65 -12.06
C ALA A 104 -19.84 18.03 -11.38
N GLY A 105 -19.63 17.31 -10.29
CA GLY A 105 -20.69 16.58 -9.60
C GLY A 105 -20.24 16.02 -8.26
N ASN A 106 -21.20 15.44 -7.54
CA ASN A 106 -20.95 14.69 -6.31
C ASN A 106 -20.85 13.21 -6.66
N TYR A 107 -19.75 12.57 -6.26
CA TYR A 107 -19.46 11.17 -6.59
C TYR A 107 -19.14 10.36 -5.35
N TYR A 108 -19.57 9.11 -5.31
CA TYR A 108 -18.99 8.11 -4.43
C TYR A 108 -17.65 7.66 -5.00
N TYR A 109 -16.63 7.64 -4.16
CA TYR A 109 -15.36 7.05 -4.53
C TYR A 109 -15.26 5.64 -3.97
N PHE A 110 -14.80 4.74 -4.83
CA PHE A 110 -14.59 3.34 -4.54
C PHE A 110 -13.12 3.01 -4.66
N LEU A 111 -12.64 2.14 -3.78
CA LEU A 111 -11.35 1.50 -3.88
C LEU A 111 -11.49 0.01 -3.69
N CYS A 112 -10.69 -0.77 -4.41
CA CYS A 112 -10.60 -2.21 -4.20
C CYS A 112 -9.27 -2.57 -3.53
N MET A 113 -9.34 -3.16 -2.34
CA MET A 113 -8.18 -3.73 -1.65
C MET A 113 -8.22 -5.24 -1.73
N GLU A 114 -7.16 -5.85 -2.23
CA GLU A 114 -6.90 -7.28 -2.06
C GLU A 114 -5.92 -7.48 -0.90
N VAL A 115 -6.40 -8.08 0.19
CA VAL A 115 -5.68 -8.13 1.47
C VAL A 115 -5.14 -9.52 1.75
N THR A 116 -3.86 -9.62 2.08
CA THR A 116 -3.23 -10.87 2.53
C THR A 116 -2.70 -10.71 3.95
N LYS A 117 -3.08 -11.66 4.81
CA LYS A 117 -2.58 -11.76 6.17
C LYS A 117 -1.14 -12.22 6.20
N ILE A 118 -0.31 -11.52 6.96
CA ILE A 118 1.06 -11.91 7.27
C ILE A 118 1.10 -12.48 8.68
N THR A 119 0.65 -11.69 9.67
CA THR A 119 0.49 -12.09 11.07
C THR A 119 -0.89 -11.66 11.57
N ASP A 120 -1.20 -11.86 12.86
CA ASP A 120 -2.37 -11.21 13.48
C ASP A 120 -2.23 -9.68 13.61
N TYR A 121 -1.03 -9.15 13.38
CA TYR A 121 -0.66 -7.75 13.60
C TYR A 121 -0.11 -7.07 12.33
N SER A 122 -0.09 -7.77 11.19
CA SER A 122 0.36 -7.23 9.91
C SER A 122 -0.34 -7.84 8.70
N PHE A 123 -0.62 -6.99 7.72
CA PHE A 123 -1.22 -7.35 6.43
C PHE A 123 -0.49 -6.63 5.31
N TYR A 124 -0.29 -7.28 4.17
CA TYR A 124 -0.04 -6.53 2.94
C TYR A 124 -1.31 -6.50 2.10
N HIS A 125 -1.44 -5.49 1.25
CA HIS A 125 -2.56 -5.39 0.32
C HIS A 125 -2.17 -4.72 -0.99
N TYR A 126 -2.97 -4.97 -2.03
CA TYR A 126 -2.88 -4.32 -3.33
C TYR A 126 -4.15 -3.53 -3.62
N MET A 127 -3.99 -2.39 -4.27
CA MET A 127 -5.10 -1.56 -4.73
C MET A 127 -5.49 -1.96 -6.16
N GLN A 128 -6.54 -2.77 -6.32
CA GLN A 128 -6.89 -3.39 -7.61
C GLN A 128 -7.84 -2.55 -8.49
N SER A 129 -8.07 -1.29 -8.15
CA SER A 129 -8.81 -0.36 -9.00
C SER A 129 -7.93 0.23 -10.10
N ASP A 130 -8.55 0.64 -11.20
CA ASP A 130 -7.90 1.43 -12.24
C ASP A 130 -7.34 2.74 -11.67
N GLU A 131 -6.28 3.23 -12.29
CA GLU A 131 -5.67 4.50 -11.94
C GLU A 131 -6.50 5.66 -12.51
N ASP A 132 -6.82 6.63 -11.66
CA ASP A 132 -7.49 7.86 -12.05
C ASP A 132 -6.50 8.84 -12.70
N THR A 133 -7.01 9.99 -13.16
CA THR A 133 -6.18 11.02 -13.80
C THR A 133 -5.14 11.67 -12.87
N ASN A 134 -5.22 11.43 -11.56
CA ASN A 134 -4.28 11.94 -10.57
C ASN A 134 -3.22 10.91 -10.18
N GLY A 135 -3.28 9.68 -10.71
CA GLY A 135 -2.39 8.60 -10.31
C GLY A 135 -2.89 7.79 -9.11
N GLU A 136 -4.17 7.95 -8.73
CA GLU A 136 -4.78 7.24 -7.61
C GLU A 136 -5.65 6.09 -8.08
N ARG A 137 -5.49 4.93 -7.46
CA ARG A 137 -6.25 3.71 -7.81
C ARG A 137 -7.63 3.74 -7.16
N THR A 138 -8.54 4.49 -7.76
CA THR A 138 -9.91 4.69 -7.31
C THR A 138 -10.88 4.78 -8.50
N SER A 139 -12.15 4.50 -8.25
CA SER A 139 -13.22 4.65 -9.24
C SER A 139 -14.33 5.54 -8.67
N ALA A 140 -14.84 6.46 -9.47
CA ALA A 140 -15.88 7.39 -9.06
C ALA A 140 -17.21 7.05 -9.76
N MET A 141 -18.29 6.96 -8.98
CA MET A 141 -19.65 6.69 -9.48
C MET A 141 -20.64 7.72 -8.93
N ILE A 142 -21.68 8.02 -9.69
CA ILE A 142 -22.74 8.96 -9.26
C ILE A 142 -23.65 8.27 -8.23
N ASP A 143 -24.07 7.05 -8.54
CA ASP A 143 -24.87 6.23 -7.65
C ASP A 143 -24.01 5.11 -7.07
N SER A 144 -24.11 4.87 -5.77
CA SER A 144 -23.39 3.76 -5.17
C SER A 144 -23.93 2.40 -5.56
N ASP A 145 -25.20 2.37 -5.97
CA ASP A 145 -25.91 1.16 -6.36
C ASP A 145 -25.54 0.70 -7.77
N ASP A 146 -24.77 1.50 -8.51
CA ASP A 146 -24.17 1.10 -9.80
C ASP A 146 -23.05 0.07 -9.61
N VAL A 147 -22.51 -0.06 -8.39
CA VAL A 147 -21.51 -1.07 -8.03
C VAL A 147 -22.22 -2.27 -7.40
N ILE A 148 -22.40 -3.31 -8.20
CA ILE A 148 -23.19 -4.51 -7.86
C ILE A 148 -22.27 -5.71 -7.60
N SER A 149 -21.09 -5.72 -8.22
CA SER A 149 -20.13 -6.82 -8.16
C SER A 149 -18.71 -6.35 -7.82
N ILE A 150 -17.91 -7.28 -7.29
CA ILE A 150 -16.49 -7.01 -6.99
C ILE A 150 -15.72 -6.59 -8.25
N SER A 151 -16.07 -7.15 -9.41
CA SER A 151 -15.41 -6.88 -10.69
C SER A 151 -15.72 -5.51 -11.28
N ASP A 152 -16.73 -4.81 -10.77
CA ASP A 152 -17.06 -3.46 -11.24
C ASP A 152 -15.98 -2.46 -10.82
N ILE A 153 -15.28 -2.73 -9.72
CA ILE A 153 -14.25 -1.86 -9.13
C ILE A 153 -12.86 -2.53 -9.10
N CYS A 154 -12.79 -3.84 -8.88
CA CYS A 154 -11.55 -4.60 -8.87
C CYS A 154 -11.18 -5.06 -10.29
N THR A 155 -10.87 -4.11 -11.17
CA THR A 155 -10.69 -4.33 -12.61
C THR A 155 -9.25 -4.67 -13.00
N THR A 156 -8.28 -4.38 -12.13
CA THR A 156 -6.86 -4.52 -12.46
C THR A 156 -6.14 -5.58 -11.64
N THR A 157 -4.96 -5.95 -12.12
CA THR A 157 -3.94 -6.65 -11.34
C THR A 157 -2.77 -5.71 -11.15
N THR A 158 -2.48 -5.41 -9.90
CA THR A 158 -1.40 -4.50 -9.50
C THR A 158 -0.06 -5.25 -9.52
N ALA A 159 0.98 -4.57 -10.01
CA ALA A 159 2.34 -5.11 -10.04
C ALA A 159 2.89 -5.35 -8.61
N ALA A 160 3.79 -6.32 -8.46
CA ALA A 160 4.23 -6.82 -7.17
C ALA A 160 4.92 -5.76 -6.29
N GLU A 161 5.61 -4.81 -6.92
CA GLU A 161 6.30 -3.70 -6.27
C GLU A 161 5.35 -2.71 -5.57
N LEU A 162 4.10 -2.62 -6.02
CA LEU A 162 3.13 -1.65 -5.52
C LEU A 162 2.32 -2.17 -4.31
N PHE A 163 2.80 -3.22 -3.65
CA PHE A 163 2.17 -3.70 -2.42
C PHE A 163 2.25 -2.62 -1.32
N GLN A 164 1.22 -2.58 -0.50
CA GLN A 164 1.12 -1.71 0.66
C GLN A 164 1.09 -2.56 1.92
N ILE A 165 1.61 -2.05 3.02
CA ILE A 165 1.70 -2.76 4.30
C ILE A 165 0.94 -1.99 5.38
N MET A 166 0.18 -2.74 6.17
CA MET A 166 -0.44 -2.29 7.40
C MET A 166 0.19 -3.02 8.59
N VAL A 167 0.55 -2.27 9.62
CA VAL A 167 1.07 -2.78 10.90
C VAL A 167 0.19 -2.26 12.03
N ARG A 168 -0.24 -3.14 12.94
CA ARG A 168 -1.11 -2.75 14.04
C ARG A 168 -0.36 -1.88 15.03
N ALA A 169 -0.93 -0.72 15.35
CA ALA A 169 -0.32 0.21 16.30
C ALA A 169 -0.23 -0.43 17.70
N GLY A 170 0.96 -0.35 18.31
CA GLY A 170 1.29 -0.96 19.61
C GLY A 170 1.69 -2.44 19.55
N PHE A 171 1.69 -3.06 18.37
CA PHE A 171 2.08 -4.47 18.16
C PHE A 171 3.15 -4.61 17.07
N GLU A 172 3.99 -3.59 16.89
CA GLU A 172 4.98 -3.52 15.82
C GLU A 172 6.01 -4.66 15.91
N ASN A 173 6.38 -5.07 17.13
CA ASN A 173 7.30 -6.21 17.32
C ASN A 173 6.65 -7.56 16.95
N ASP A 174 5.35 -7.72 17.17
CA ASP A 174 4.62 -8.94 16.85
C ASP A 174 4.24 -9.02 15.35
N ALA A 175 4.34 -7.90 14.64
CA ALA A 175 4.10 -7.78 13.21
C ALA A 175 5.29 -8.23 12.34
N LEU A 176 6.47 -8.42 12.96
CA LEU A 176 7.72 -8.68 12.27
C LEU A 176 7.72 -10.01 11.51
N GLN A 177 8.49 -10.04 10.41
CA GLN A 177 8.76 -11.20 9.57
C GLN A 177 10.25 -11.41 9.42
N LEU A 178 10.65 -12.60 8.96
CA LEU A 178 12.03 -12.83 8.54
C LEU A 178 12.41 -11.84 7.44
N CYS A 179 13.58 -11.22 7.56
CA CYS A 179 14.10 -10.36 6.50
C CYS A 179 14.31 -11.17 5.21
N SER A 180 14.12 -10.53 4.06
CA SER A 180 14.33 -11.20 2.77
C SER A 180 15.75 -11.75 2.69
N GLU A 181 15.89 -12.91 2.03
CA GLU A 181 17.15 -13.65 1.90
C GLU A 181 18.39 -12.78 1.58
N PRO A 182 18.34 -11.78 0.66
CA PRO A 182 19.50 -10.94 0.37
C PRO A 182 20.02 -10.12 1.56
N PHE A 183 19.20 -9.86 2.57
CA PHE A 183 19.59 -9.11 3.76
C PHE A 183 20.02 -10.01 4.91
N LEU A 184 19.98 -11.34 4.79
CA LEU A 184 20.35 -12.28 5.86
C LEU A 184 21.88 -12.44 5.93
N GLY A 185 22.55 -11.56 6.67
CA GLY A 185 24.01 -11.50 6.69
C GLY A 185 24.56 -10.31 7.47
N ASN A 186 25.89 -10.20 7.42
CA ASN A 186 26.60 -8.99 7.81
C ASN A 186 27.18 -8.37 6.54
N PHE A 187 26.98 -7.07 6.39
CA PHE A 187 27.37 -6.34 5.19
C PHE A 187 28.00 -5.01 5.55
N SER A 188 29.05 -4.64 4.83
CA SER A 188 29.44 -3.23 4.74
C SER A 188 28.63 -2.64 3.61
N PHE A 189 28.16 -1.41 3.79
CA PHE A 189 27.33 -0.76 2.80
C PHE A 189 27.89 0.57 2.35
N ILE A 190 27.52 0.91 1.11
CA ILE A 190 27.65 2.24 0.55
C ILE A 190 26.26 2.66 0.07
N LEU A 191 25.78 3.81 0.53
CA LEU A 191 24.53 4.44 0.11
C LEU A 191 24.84 5.73 -0.64
N TYR A 192 24.23 5.89 -1.81
CA TYR A 192 24.24 7.12 -2.58
C TYR A 192 22.85 7.75 -2.60
N ASP A 193 22.72 9.01 -2.21
CA ASP A 193 21.49 9.79 -2.41
C ASP A 193 21.31 10.21 -3.89
N THR A 194 20.23 10.93 -4.19
CA THR A 194 19.96 11.49 -5.52
C THR A 194 21.03 12.49 -6.01
N LEU A 195 21.82 13.09 -5.11
CA LEU A 195 22.89 14.05 -5.40
C LEU A 195 24.28 13.40 -5.56
N ASN A 196 24.40 12.08 -5.41
CA ASN A 196 25.66 11.33 -5.36
C ASN A 196 26.51 11.59 -4.12
N THR A 197 25.92 12.08 -3.04
CA THR A 197 26.57 12.08 -1.73
C THR A 197 26.64 10.66 -1.20
N GLU A 198 27.79 10.28 -0.66
CA GLU A 198 28.04 8.94 -0.15
C GLU A 198 27.88 8.85 1.37
N SER A 199 27.32 7.74 1.83
CA SER A 199 27.33 7.33 3.22
C SER A 199 27.73 5.87 3.32
N THR A 200 28.54 5.55 4.32
CA THR A 200 29.07 4.21 4.54
C THR A 200 28.78 3.73 5.94
N GLY A 201 28.70 2.41 6.08
CA GLY A 201 28.38 1.80 7.36
C GLY A 201 28.36 0.29 7.30
N ASN A 202 27.78 -0.29 8.34
CA ASN A 202 27.57 -1.73 8.43
C ASN A 202 26.10 -2.03 8.69
N LEU A 203 25.64 -3.15 8.15
CA LEU A 203 24.31 -3.71 8.29
C LEU A 203 24.45 -5.13 8.84
N ASN A 204 23.74 -5.44 9.92
CA ASN A 204 23.73 -6.76 10.57
C ASN A 204 22.29 -7.21 10.83
N SER A 205 21.92 -8.35 10.24
CA SER A 205 20.65 -9.04 10.48
C SER A 205 20.82 -10.44 11.08
N CYS A 206 22.07 -10.83 11.35
CA CYS A 206 22.44 -12.15 11.86
C CYS A 206 22.16 -12.32 13.35
N SER A 207 21.89 -11.24 14.09
CA SER A 207 21.57 -11.30 15.51
C SER A 207 20.12 -11.71 15.75
N GLY A 208 19.88 -12.67 16.64
CA GLY A 208 18.55 -13.00 17.15
C GLY A 208 17.64 -13.71 16.13
N SER A 209 16.39 -13.25 16.04
CA SER A 209 15.30 -13.84 15.25
C SER A 209 15.41 -13.63 13.73
N LYS A 210 16.41 -12.87 13.25
CA LYS A 210 16.57 -12.47 11.84
C LYS A 210 15.38 -11.68 11.27
N THR A 211 14.59 -11.08 12.15
CA THR A 211 13.43 -10.25 11.80
C THR A 211 13.73 -8.77 11.87
N THR A 212 14.95 -8.41 12.31
CA THR A 212 15.40 -7.05 12.52
C THR A 212 16.79 -6.85 11.95
N ILE A 213 17.09 -5.62 11.58
CA ILE A 213 18.35 -5.18 11.02
C ILE A 213 18.91 -4.07 11.91
N ASN A 214 20.17 -4.23 12.31
CA ASN A 214 20.95 -3.21 13.01
C ASN A 214 21.95 -2.58 12.06
N MET A 215 22.07 -1.26 12.11
CA MET A 215 22.94 -0.48 11.25
C MET A 215 23.81 0.46 12.06
N THR A 216 25.04 0.64 11.61
CA THR A 216 25.96 1.64 12.13
C THR A 216 26.41 2.54 11.00
N TYR A 217 26.43 3.84 11.22
CA TYR A 217 26.81 4.85 10.23
C TYR A 217 28.16 5.47 10.59
N SER A 218 28.86 6.00 9.59
CA SER A 218 29.95 6.93 9.82
C SER A 218 29.45 8.22 10.52
N THR A 219 30.33 8.91 11.24
CA THR A 219 29.96 10.09 12.04
C THR A 219 29.50 11.25 11.15
N GLY A 220 28.42 11.94 11.53
CA GLY A 220 27.96 13.18 10.86
C GLY A 220 27.10 12.98 9.62
N VAL A 221 26.61 11.76 9.37
CA VAL A 221 25.71 11.43 8.25
C VAL A 221 24.33 12.05 8.44
N SER A 222 23.80 12.72 7.40
CA SER A 222 22.43 13.27 7.39
C SER A 222 21.37 12.16 7.31
N ASN A 223 20.15 12.43 7.75
CA ASN A 223 19.08 11.42 7.79
C ASN A 223 18.70 10.89 6.40
N THR A 224 18.79 11.72 5.35
CA THR A 224 18.57 11.32 3.95
C THR A 224 19.63 10.35 3.43
N LEU A 225 20.77 10.27 4.11
CA LEU A 225 21.90 9.39 3.83
C LEU A 225 22.01 8.23 4.84
N LYS A 226 20.90 7.89 5.50
CA LYS A 226 20.80 6.70 6.35
C LYS A 226 19.96 5.64 5.64
N VAL A 227 20.45 4.41 5.67
CA VAL A 227 19.72 3.25 5.19
C VAL A 227 18.47 3.05 6.04
N GLY A 228 17.31 2.85 5.41
CA GLY A 228 16.01 2.79 6.09
C GLY A 228 15.54 4.12 6.68
N PHE A 229 16.27 5.22 6.38
CA PHE A 229 16.08 6.54 6.98
C PHE A 229 16.01 6.49 8.52
N SER A 230 16.78 5.59 9.15
CA SER A 230 16.81 5.43 10.60
C SER A 230 18.04 6.09 11.22
N ASP A 231 17.81 6.92 12.23
CA ASP A 231 18.85 7.56 13.00
C ASP A 231 19.49 6.60 14.01
N GLY A 232 18.67 5.78 14.67
CA GLY A 232 19.13 4.76 15.60
C GLY A 232 19.69 3.51 14.92
N GLY A 233 19.46 3.36 13.62
CA GLY A 233 19.92 2.22 12.84
C GLY A 233 19.19 0.91 13.18
N TYR A 234 17.99 0.96 13.76
CA TYR A 234 17.23 -0.24 14.15
C TYR A 234 15.93 -0.34 13.37
N ILE A 235 15.84 -1.36 12.52
CA ILE A 235 14.75 -1.57 11.57
C ILE A 235 14.13 -2.96 11.73
N GLY A 236 12.81 -3.06 11.61
CA GLY A 236 12.07 -4.31 11.48
C GLY A 236 11.74 -4.67 10.04
N CYS A 237 11.80 -5.95 9.71
CA CYS A 237 11.35 -6.47 8.42
C CYS A 237 9.85 -6.81 8.50
N MET A 238 8.99 -6.12 7.73
CA MET A 238 7.53 -6.28 7.84
C MET A 238 6.92 -7.14 6.74
N ALA A 239 7.36 -6.97 5.51
CA ALA A 239 6.86 -7.73 4.37
C ALA A 239 7.95 -7.92 3.32
N ASN A 240 7.90 -9.05 2.61
CA ASN A 240 8.82 -9.36 1.53
C ASN A 240 8.05 -10.09 0.41
N ILE A 241 7.97 -9.49 -0.76
CA ILE A 241 7.35 -10.08 -1.96
C ILE A 241 8.47 -10.41 -2.94
N LYS A 242 8.58 -11.68 -3.35
CA LYS A 242 9.53 -12.11 -4.37
C LYS A 242 8.83 -12.14 -5.72
N SER A 243 9.37 -11.43 -6.72
CA SER A 243 8.93 -11.54 -8.11
C SER A 243 10.14 -11.67 -9.02
N GLY A 244 10.17 -12.75 -9.82
CA GLY A 244 11.31 -13.08 -10.64
C GLY A 244 12.61 -13.17 -9.83
N SER A 245 13.56 -12.27 -10.11
CA SER A 245 14.88 -12.21 -9.48
C SER A 245 15.02 -11.16 -8.38
N GLN A 246 13.97 -10.40 -8.11
CA GLN A 246 13.99 -9.29 -7.15
C GLN A 246 13.11 -9.61 -5.94
N TYR A 247 13.42 -8.96 -4.82
CA TYR A 247 12.53 -8.87 -3.67
C TYR A 247 12.10 -7.41 -3.47
N TYR A 248 10.82 -7.20 -3.23
CA TYR A 248 10.25 -5.95 -2.77
C TYR A 248 10.00 -6.09 -1.27
N THR A 249 10.69 -5.29 -0.46
CA THR A 249 10.61 -5.37 1.00
C THR A 249 10.09 -4.06 1.58
N SER A 250 9.30 -4.18 2.64
CA SER A 250 8.92 -3.04 3.47
C SER A 250 9.51 -3.20 4.85
N TRP A 251 10.22 -2.16 5.25
CA TRP A 251 10.94 -2.03 6.50
C TRP A 251 10.27 -1.02 7.40
N TYR A 252 10.29 -1.28 8.70
CA TYR A 252 9.73 -0.43 9.74
C TYR A 252 10.82 0.20 10.59
N ASN A 253 10.77 1.52 10.74
CA ASN A 253 11.69 2.27 11.56
C ASN A 253 11.20 2.37 13.00
N PHE A 254 12.03 1.89 13.93
CA PHE A 254 11.75 1.88 15.38
C PHE A 254 12.34 3.08 16.13
N ASP A 255 12.84 4.09 15.43
CA ASP A 255 13.30 5.33 16.06
C ASP A 255 12.21 5.94 16.94
N SER A 256 12.63 6.54 18.06
CA SER A 256 11.69 7.17 19.01
C SER A 256 10.88 8.35 18.42
N SER A 257 11.37 8.95 17.33
CA SER A 257 10.71 10.05 16.64
C SER A 257 10.56 9.74 15.15
N THR A 258 9.38 9.25 14.76
CA THR A 258 9.04 9.02 13.35
C THR A 258 7.94 10.00 12.92
N THR A 259 8.17 10.72 11.83
CA THR A 259 7.18 11.55 11.14
C THR A 259 7.28 11.29 9.63
N LEU A 260 6.44 11.93 8.82
CA LEU A 260 6.55 11.78 7.36
C LEU A 260 7.88 12.32 6.78
N THR A 261 8.52 13.26 7.48
CA THR A 261 9.68 14.00 7.01
C THR A 261 10.94 13.77 7.86
N VAL A 262 10.79 13.21 9.05
CA VAL A 262 11.90 12.88 9.96
C VAL A 262 11.77 11.42 10.30
N ASN A 263 12.75 10.62 9.92
CA ASN A 263 12.84 9.19 10.20
C ASN A 263 11.53 8.45 9.86
N PRO A 264 11.13 8.43 8.57
CA PRO A 264 9.87 7.87 8.15
C PRO A 264 9.71 6.43 8.64
N ARG A 265 8.50 6.16 9.14
CA ARG A 265 8.14 4.89 9.75
C ARG A 265 8.30 3.69 8.80
N PHE A 266 8.02 3.89 7.51
CA PHE A 266 8.16 2.85 6.51
C PHE A 266 9.21 3.23 5.48
N THR A 267 9.99 2.23 5.05
CA THR A 267 10.88 2.31 3.88
C THR A 267 10.57 1.14 2.97
N CYS A 268 10.43 1.38 1.66
CA CYS A 268 10.51 0.32 0.67
C CYS A 268 11.97 0.14 0.24
N LEU A 269 12.38 -1.12 0.07
CA LEU A 269 13.54 -1.44 -0.74
C LEU A 269 13.20 -2.43 -1.85
N ILE A 270 13.80 -2.23 -3.01
CA ILE A 270 13.83 -3.21 -4.10
C ILE A 270 15.24 -3.76 -4.15
N VAL A 271 15.38 -5.06 -3.93
CA VAL A 271 16.69 -5.69 -3.74
C VAL A 271 16.90 -6.85 -4.71
N LYS A 272 18.12 -6.93 -5.22
CA LYS A 272 18.60 -8.02 -6.06
C LYS A 272 19.94 -8.52 -5.57
N HIS A 273 20.09 -9.83 -5.51
CA HIS A 273 21.36 -10.50 -5.29
C HIS A 273 21.80 -11.19 -6.58
N ASP A 274 23.00 -10.88 -7.05
CA ASP A 274 23.56 -11.41 -8.32
C ASP A 274 24.66 -12.45 -8.11
N GLY A 275 24.87 -12.90 -6.86
CA GLY A 275 25.87 -13.90 -6.51
C GLY A 275 27.22 -13.34 -6.08
N THR A 276 27.51 -12.07 -6.37
CA THR A 276 28.74 -11.39 -5.92
C THR A 276 28.45 -10.26 -4.94
N GLY A 277 27.28 -9.65 -5.01
CA GLY A 277 26.84 -8.64 -4.06
C GLY A 277 25.32 -8.49 -4.00
N VAL A 278 24.88 -7.56 -3.17
CA VAL A 278 23.47 -7.17 -3.09
C VAL A 278 23.37 -5.71 -3.50
N SER A 279 22.50 -5.44 -4.47
CA SER A 279 22.12 -4.09 -4.88
C SER A 279 20.68 -3.85 -4.42
N ALA A 280 20.44 -2.69 -3.84
CA ALA A 280 19.09 -2.29 -3.47
C ALA A 280 18.87 -0.81 -3.75
N SER A 281 17.66 -0.43 -4.09
CA SER A 281 17.23 0.97 -4.02
C SER A 281 16.26 1.16 -2.88
N GLN A 282 16.40 2.25 -2.13
CA GLN A 282 15.50 2.60 -1.05
C GLN A 282 14.63 3.79 -1.43
N ARG A 283 13.38 3.78 -0.97
CA ARG A 283 12.45 4.91 -1.07
C ARG A 283 11.63 5.02 0.20
N VAL A 284 11.33 6.25 0.59
CA VAL A 284 10.42 6.52 1.71
C VAL A 284 9.05 5.87 1.45
N ARG A 285 8.52 5.19 2.47
CA ARG A 285 7.20 4.56 2.53
C ARG A 285 6.98 3.33 1.64
N MET A 286 6.69 3.53 0.36
CA MET A 286 6.31 2.48 -0.58
C MET A 286 7.13 2.58 -1.85
N CYS A 287 7.25 1.46 -2.56
CA CYS A 287 8.00 1.43 -3.82
C CYS A 287 7.28 2.24 -4.89
N HIS A 288 8.02 2.64 -5.92
CA HIS A 288 7.44 3.26 -7.10
C HIS A 288 7.31 2.25 -8.25
N GLU A 289 6.36 2.49 -9.14
CA GLU A 289 6.26 1.72 -10.37
C GLU A 289 7.52 1.91 -11.23
N GLY A 290 8.12 0.81 -11.66
CA GLY A 290 9.37 0.85 -12.43
C GLY A 290 10.62 1.24 -11.62
N GLN A 291 10.54 1.27 -10.29
CA GLN A 291 11.74 1.37 -9.46
C GLN A 291 12.61 0.13 -9.65
N GLU A 292 13.92 0.32 -9.81
CA GLU A 292 14.88 -0.77 -10.02
C GLU A 292 15.88 -0.86 -8.86
N SER A 293 16.41 -2.06 -8.61
CA SER A 293 17.41 -2.31 -7.57
C SER A 293 18.78 -1.65 -7.82
N THR A 294 19.08 -1.28 -9.07
CA THR A 294 20.40 -0.80 -9.51
C THR A 294 20.43 0.67 -9.89
N SER A 295 19.29 1.37 -9.84
CA SER A 295 19.20 2.79 -10.13
C SER A 295 18.66 3.56 -8.93
N LYS A 296 19.03 4.83 -8.84
CA LYS A 296 18.44 5.74 -7.86
C LYS A 296 16.99 5.99 -8.28
N PRO A 297 16.00 5.87 -7.38
CA PRO A 297 14.62 6.20 -7.72
C PRO A 297 14.53 7.63 -8.25
N SER A 298 13.93 7.80 -9.43
CA SER A 298 13.63 9.12 -10.00
C SER A 298 12.35 9.65 -9.37
N ASP A 299 12.43 10.79 -8.69
CA ASP A 299 11.26 11.39 -8.04
C ASP A 299 10.39 12.09 -9.08
N THR A 300 9.33 11.41 -9.55
CA THR A 300 8.45 12.05 -10.53
C THR A 300 6.97 12.06 -10.19
N THR A 301 6.46 11.31 -9.22
CA THR A 301 5.03 11.43 -8.86
C THR A 301 4.70 11.06 -7.40
N SER A 302 4.29 12.05 -6.61
CA SER A 302 3.41 11.88 -5.44
C SER A 302 2.65 13.19 -5.20
N LEU A 303 1.33 13.10 -5.02
CA LEU A 303 0.39 14.21 -4.83
C LEU A 303 0.57 15.00 -3.52
N TYR A 304 1.63 14.74 -2.75
CA TYR A 304 1.86 15.34 -1.44
C TYR A 304 3.06 16.30 -1.47
N PRO A 305 2.91 17.55 -0.98
CA PRO A 305 4.03 18.47 -0.86
C PRO A 305 4.83 18.13 0.42
N SER A 306 5.85 17.28 0.31
CA SER A 306 6.92 17.28 1.31
C SER A 306 8.25 16.86 0.69
N SER A 307 9.30 17.62 0.99
CA SER A 307 10.67 17.53 0.43
C SER A 307 11.45 16.25 0.77
N LEU A 308 10.82 15.27 1.44
CA LEU A 308 11.39 13.93 1.68
C LEU A 308 10.68 12.80 0.92
N LEU A 309 9.54 13.08 0.28
CA LEU A 309 8.98 12.16 -0.73
C LEU A 309 9.89 12.05 -1.97
N THR A 310 10.91 12.91 -2.04
CA THR A 310 11.99 12.94 -3.03
C THR A 310 13.31 12.34 -2.51
N SER A 311 13.26 11.51 -1.47
CA SER A 311 14.46 10.87 -0.93
C SER A 311 14.47 9.41 -1.35
N GLY A 312 15.23 9.15 -2.42
CA GLY A 312 15.62 7.83 -2.87
C GLY A 312 17.13 7.65 -2.78
N GLY A 313 17.59 6.42 -2.64
CA GLY A 313 19.02 6.13 -2.63
C GLY A 313 19.35 4.77 -3.22
N LEU A 314 20.56 4.63 -3.74
CA LEU A 314 21.12 3.37 -4.22
C LEU A 314 22.08 2.82 -3.17
N LEU A 315 21.81 1.60 -2.73
CA LEU A 315 22.52 0.86 -1.69
C LEU A 315 23.27 -0.31 -2.32
N THR A 316 24.57 -0.37 -2.07
CA THR A 316 25.41 -1.50 -2.41
C THR A 316 25.87 -2.17 -1.12
N LEU A 317 25.62 -3.48 -0.99
CA LEU A 317 26.08 -4.26 0.15
C LEU A 317 27.18 -5.23 -0.27
N THR A 318 28.27 -5.20 0.48
CA THR A 318 29.37 -6.16 0.37
C THR A 318 29.36 -7.06 1.60
N PRO A 319 29.12 -8.37 1.44
CA PRO A 319 29.14 -9.31 2.56
C PRO A 319 30.51 -9.33 3.24
N TYR A 320 30.54 -9.41 4.56
CA TYR A 320 31.76 -9.73 5.31
C TYR A 320 31.47 -10.74 6.43
N GLY A 321 32.47 -11.57 6.75
CA GLY A 321 32.29 -12.73 7.64
C GLY A 321 31.56 -13.89 6.95
N ASN A 322 31.29 -14.96 7.71
CA ASN A 322 30.64 -16.16 7.15
C ASN A 322 29.17 -15.85 6.82
N MET A 323 28.83 -15.76 5.53
CA MET A 323 27.43 -15.79 5.10
C MET A 323 26.81 -17.12 5.53
N ILE A 324 25.65 -17.07 6.21
CA ILE A 324 24.89 -18.26 6.51
C ILE A 324 24.29 -18.73 5.18
N LYS A 325 24.95 -19.68 4.52
CA LYS A 325 24.34 -20.44 3.44
C LYS A 325 23.12 -21.13 4.03
N ASN A 326 21.92 -20.69 3.69
CA ASN A 326 20.70 -21.43 3.99
C ASN A 326 20.84 -22.81 3.35
N LYS A 327 21.16 -23.80 4.17
CA LYS A 327 20.94 -25.20 3.83
C LYS A 327 19.45 -25.31 3.58
N ARG A 328 19.07 -25.73 2.36
CA ARG A 328 17.69 -25.97 1.95
C ARG A 328 16.89 -26.52 3.12
N ILE A 329 15.86 -25.79 3.52
CA ILE A 329 14.72 -26.42 4.19
C ILE A 329 13.92 -26.98 3.02
N GLU A 330 14.09 -28.29 2.79
CA GLU A 330 13.23 -29.09 1.91
C GLU A 330 11.84 -29.25 2.51
#